data_AF-A0AAU8ILF9-F1
#
_entry.id   AF-A0AAU8ILF9-F1
#
_cell.length_a   1.000
_cell.length_b   1.000
_cell.length_c   1.000
_cell.angle_alpha   90.00
_cell.angle_beta   90.00
_cell.angle_gamma   90.00
#
_symmetry.space_group_name_H-M   'P 1'
#
loop_
_entity.id
_entity.type
_entity.pdbx_description
1 polymer ?
#
loop_
_entity_poly.entity_id
_entity_poly.type
_entity_poly.pdbx_seq_one_letter_code
_entity_poly.pdbx_strand_id
1 'polypeptide(L)'
;MTRTTPPRPVHVEELFPELGAFRGVTTRLHPRPGRPDASVSSVGGPLLWPADEPWPVCTEPHKRSSGYRVADIHRGRQVLKDAWARDRPTDAERVLLKELGRSHREREIADTDPIPLVGLAQVYRRDVPGLPPGPDDCDLLQVLWCPFEAA
;
A
#
# COMPACT_ATOMS: atom_id res chain seq x y z
N MET A 1 13.08 8.53 -18.55
CA MET A 1 11.79 9.15 -18.94
C MET A 1 11.21 9.84 -17.72
N THR A 2 11.00 11.16 -17.77
CA THR A 2 10.28 11.90 -16.73
C THR A 2 8.82 11.46 -16.79
N ARG A 3 8.32 10.80 -15.73
CA ARG A 3 6.89 10.47 -15.65
C ARG A 3 6.15 11.74 -15.29
N THR A 4 5.53 12.36 -16.28
CA THR A 4 4.64 13.50 -16.08
C THR A 4 3.20 13.02 -16.03
N THR A 5 2.38 13.73 -15.27
CA THR A 5 0.93 13.53 -15.31
C THR A 5 0.43 14.06 -16.66
N PRO A 6 -0.21 13.24 -17.51
CA PRO A 6 -0.80 13.74 -18.75
C PRO A 6 -1.89 14.77 -18.42
N PRO A 7 -2.20 15.72 -19.33
CA PRO A 7 -3.28 16.65 -19.13
C PRO A 7 -4.60 15.90 -18.91
N ARG A 8 -5.50 16.49 -18.12
CA ARG A 8 -6.82 15.90 -17.86
C ARG A 8 -7.56 15.80 -19.19
N PRO A 9 -8.03 14.61 -19.61
CA PRO A 9 -8.67 14.43 -20.91
C PRO A 9 -10.07 15.06 -20.96
N VAL A 10 -10.68 15.33 -19.81
CA VAL A 10 -12.04 15.85 -19.66
C VAL A 10 -12.07 16.89 -18.54
N HIS A 11 -12.80 17.98 -18.78
CA HIS A 11 -13.15 18.97 -17.77
C HIS A 11 -14.39 18.50 -17.01
N VAL A 12 -14.18 17.66 -15.99
CA VAL A 12 -15.28 17.01 -15.22
C VAL A 12 -16.28 18.03 -14.65
N GLU A 13 -15.82 19.20 -14.22
CA GLU A 13 -16.65 20.27 -13.64
C GLU A 13 -17.56 20.95 -14.69
N GLU A 14 -17.27 20.85 -16.00
CA GLU A 14 -18.19 21.32 -17.06
C GLU A 14 -19.37 20.37 -17.25
N LEU A 15 -19.14 19.07 -17.04
CA LEU A 15 -20.16 18.02 -17.15
C LEU A 15 -21.00 17.87 -15.88
N PHE A 16 -20.38 18.12 -14.73
CA PHE A 16 -20.98 17.99 -13.40
C PHE A 16 -20.60 19.20 -12.53
N PRO A 17 -21.26 20.36 -12.73
CA PRO A 17 -20.93 21.60 -12.03
C PRO A 17 -20.98 21.48 -10.50
N GLU A 18 -21.83 20.62 -9.97
CA GLU A 18 -21.99 20.36 -8.54
C GLU A 18 -20.69 19.83 -7.90
N LEU A 19 -19.81 19.18 -8.68
CA LEU A 19 -18.53 18.68 -8.19
C LEU A 19 -17.52 19.80 -7.88
N GLY A 20 -17.72 21.02 -8.40
CA GLY A 20 -16.83 22.15 -8.14
C GLY A 20 -16.70 22.48 -6.66
N ALA A 21 -17.76 22.28 -5.87
CA ALA A 21 -17.75 22.49 -4.42
C ALA A 21 -16.84 21.49 -3.67
N PHE A 22 -16.53 20.33 -4.27
CA PHE A 22 -15.71 19.27 -3.68
C PHE A 22 -14.26 19.29 -4.18
N ARG A 23 -13.85 20.36 -4.88
CA ARG A 23 -12.53 20.48 -5.48
C ARG A 23 -11.42 20.52 -4.41
N GLY A 24 -10.51 19.55 -4.50
CA GLY A 24 -9.30 19.50 -3.68
C GLY A 24 -8.02 19.68 -4.50
N VAL A 25 -7.01 20.32 -3.91
CA VAL A 25 -5.63 20.27 -4.43
C VAL A 25 -5.02 18.92 -4.04
N THR A 26 -4.42 18.22 -5.00
CA THR A 26 -3.80 16.91 -4.77
C THR A 26 -2.42 16.84 -5.41
N THR A 27 -1.50 16.14 -4.74
CA THR A 27 -0.18 15.82 -5.30
C THR A 27 -0.18 14.39 -5.81
N ARG A 28 0.06 14.21 -7.12
CA ARG A 28 0.22 12.88 -7.71
C ARG A 28 1.65 12.41 -7.58
N LEU A 29 1.86 11.36 -6.80
CA LEU A 29 3.16 10.71 -6.64
C LEU A 29 3.45 9.75 -7.81
N HIS A 30 4.71 9.71 -8.24
CA HIS A 30 5.19 8.82 -9.29
C HIS A 30 6.30 7.90 -8.75
N PRO A 31 5.97 6.93 -7.87
CA PRO A 31 6.97 6.06 -7.25
C PRO A 31 7.72 5.23 -8.31
N ARG A 32 8.96 4.89 -7.99
CA ARG A 32 9.82 4.04 -8.81
C ARG A 32 10.20 2.80 -8.00
N PRO A 33 10.23 1.60 -8.62
CA PRO A 33 10.78 0.43 -7.95
C PRO A 33 12.20 0.71 -7.47
N GLY A 34 12.49 0.29 -6.24
CA GLY A 34 13.77 0.53 -5.58
C GLY A 34 13.85 -0.23 -4.26
N ARG A 35 14.93 0.02 -3.52
CA ARG A 35 15.16 -0.49 -2.16
C ARG A 35 15.37 0.71 -1.22
N PRO A 36 14.29 1.42 -0.86
CA PRO A 36 14.40 2.57 0.02
C PRO A 36 14.84 2.12 1.42
N ASP A 37 15.62 2.95 2.09
CA ASP A 37 15.79 2.89 3.54
C ASP A 37 14.78 3.85 4.22
N ALA A 38 14.78 3.87 5.55
CA ALA A 38 13.82 4.65 6.33
C ALA A 38 14.05 6.18 6.28
N SER A 39 15.15 6.66 5.68
CA SER A 39 15.48 8.10 5.60
C SER A 39 14.83 8.81 4.42
N VAL A 40 14.19 8.09 3.49
CA VAL A 40 13.59 8.64 2.27
C VAL A 40 12.08 8.43 2.22
N SER A 41 11.39 9.19 1.38
CA SER A 41 9.99 8.92 1.08
C SER A 41 9.84 7.64 0.26
N SER A 42 8.91 6.77 0.65
CA SER A 42 8.67 5.49 0.00
C SER A 42 7.21 5.04 0.11
N VAL A 43 6.81 4.19 -0.84
CA VAL A 43 5.62 3.34 -0.73
C VAL A 43 6.11 1.91 -0.53
N GLY A 44 5.77 1.33 0.62
CA GLY A 44 6.41 0.14 1.17
C GLY A 44 7.85 0.38 1.62
N GLY A 45 8.54 -0.71 1.96
CA GLY A 45 9.88 -0.65 2.55
C GLY A 45 9.84 -0.40 4.06
N PRO A 46 11.02 -0.26 4.70
CA PRO A 46 11.10 0.03 6.12
C PRO A 46 10.55 1.43 6.42
N LEU A 47 9.76 1.55 7.50
CA LEU A 47 9.36 2.85 8.05
C LEU A 47 10.37 3.29 9.12
N LEU A 48 10.53 4.61 9.30
CA LEU A 48 11.26 5.18 10.41
C LEU A 48 10.41 5.07 11.68
N TRP A 49 10.71 4.12 12.55
CA TRP A 49 9.95 3.89 13.78
C TRP A 49 10.85 3.99 15.01
N PRO A 50 10.43 4.64 16.10
CA PRO A 50 11.21 4.69 17.35
C PRO A 50 11.44 3.28 17.90
N ALA A 51 12.68 3.00 18.32
CA ALA A 51 13.07 1.65 18.75
C ALA A 51 12.42 1.23 20.09
N ASP A 52 12.04 2.20 20.90
CA ASP A 52 11.41 2.06 22.20
C ASP A 52 9.88 2.10 22.15
N GLU A 53 9.28 2.35 20.98
CA GLU A 53 7.84 2.34 20.81
C GLU A 53 7.35 1.01 20.23
N PRO A 54 6.28 0.41 20.80
CA PRO A 54 5.69 -0.79 20.23
C PRO A 54 5.09 -0.48 18.86
N TRP A 55 5.12 -1.47 17.97
CA TRP A 55 4.47 -1.34 16.67
C TRP A 55 2.93 -1.20 16.86
N PRO A 56 2.27 -0.29 16.14
CA PRO A 56 0.86 -0.02 16.34
C PRO A 56 0.01 -1.19 15.83
N VAL A 57 -1.09 -1.44 16.53
CA VAL A 57 -2.02 -2.53 16.25
C VAL A 57 -3.44 -2.00 16.04
N CYS A 58 -4.20 -2.65 15.17
CA CYS A 58 -5.64 -2.52 15.08
C CYS A 58 -6.31 -3.39 16.15
N THR A 59 -7.19 -2.79 16.94
CA THR A 59 -7.99 -3.47 17.99
C THR A 59 -9.47 -3.58 17.63
N GLU A 60 -9.89 -3.03 16.49
CA GLU A 60 -11.29 -3.08 16.06
C GLU A 60 -11.72 -4.51 15.70
N PRO A 61 -12.95 -4.96 16.03
CA PRO A 61 -13.40 -6.33 15.76
C PRO A 61 -13.72 -6.59 14.27
N HIS A 62 -13.02 -7.54 13.64
CA HIS A 62 -13.02 -7.83 12.21
C HIS A 62 -12.77 -9.32 11.99
N LYS A 63 -13.33 -9.89 10.92
CA LYS A 63 -13.05 -11.26 10.51
C LYS A 63 -11.61 -11.38 10.01
N ARG A 64 -10.73 -11.97 10.82
CA ARG A 64 -9.27 -11.98 10.58
C ARG A 64 -8.62 -13.36 10.55
N SER A 65 -9.42 -14.40 10.79
CA SER A 65 -8.94 -15.80 10.82
C SER A 65 -8.55 -16.37 9.44
N SER A 66 -8.62 -15.59 8.35
CA SER A 66 -8.24 -16.06 7.02
C SER A 66 -7.55 -14.99 6.18
N GLY A 67 -6.53 -15.36 5.41
CA GLY A 67 -5.82 -14.43 4.55
C GLY A 67 -4.74 -15.09 3.69
N TYR A 68 -3.96 -14.27 2.99
CA TYR A 68 -2.85 -14.73 2.16
C TYR A 68 -1.52 -14.53 2.88
N ARG A 69 -0.59 -15.46 2.69
CA ARG A 69 0.77 -15.27 3.18
C ARG A 69 1.50 -14.26 2.30
N VAL A 70 2.12 -13.27 2.91
CA VAL A 70 2.89 -12.22 2.20
C VAL A 70 4.01 -12.85 1.34
N ALA A 71 4.66 -13.90 1.85
CA ALA A 71 5.68 -14.64 1.09
C ALA A 71 5.12 -15.28 -0.19
N ASP A 72 3.90 -15.82 -0.15
CA ASP A 72 3.26 -16.45 -1.31
C ASP A 72 2.90 -15.39 -2.36
N ILE A 73 2.40 -14.23 -1.92
CA ILE A 73 2.13 -13.08 -2.80
C ILE A 73 3.42 -12.63 -3.50
N HIS A 74 4.53 -12.46 -2.76
CA HIS A 74 5.82 -12.06 -3.32
C HIS A 74 6.33 -13.10 -4.33
N ARG A 75 6.25 -14.39 -3.99
CA ARG A 75 6.67 -15.46 -4.88
C ARG A 75 5.81 -15.50 -6.16
N GLY A 76 4.50 -15.36 -6.03
CA GLY A 76 3.58 -15.35 -7.17
C GLY A 76 3.84 -14.17 -8.11
N ARG A 77 4.09 -12.97 -7.56
CA ARG A 77 4.48 -11.78 -8.35
C ARG A 77 5.79 -11.99 -9.09
N GLN A 78 6.78 -12.64 -8.46
CA GLN A 78 8.05 -12.96 -9.11
C GLN A 78 7.86 -13.95 -10.27
N VAL A 79 7.09 -15.02 -10.06
CA VAL A 79 6.75 -15.99 -11.12
C VAL A 79 6.04 -15.32 -12.28
N LEU A 80 5.03 -14.47 -12.00
CA LEU A 80 4.31 -13.74 -13.05
C LEU A 80 5.23 -12.77 -13.81
N LYS A 81 6.12 -12.07 -13.11
CA LYS A 81 7.10 -11.18 -13.75
C LYS A 81 8.00 -11.94 -14.73
N ASP A 82 8.53 -13.08 -14.31
CA ASP A 82 9.42 -13.91 -15.13
C ASP A 82 8.66 -14.58 -16.28
N ALA A 83 7.41 -14.95 -16.07
CA ALA A 83 6.52 -15.48 -17.11
C ALA A 83 6.16 -14.44 -18.17
N TRP A 84 5.77 -13.22 -17.77
CA TRP A 84 5.44 -12.15 -18.71
C TRP A 84 6.65 -11.62 -19.48
N ALA A 85 7.85 -11.69 -18.91
CA ALA A 85 9.09 -11.44 -19.64
C ALA A 85 9.31 -12.46 -20.79
N ARG A 86 8.67 -13.64 -20.72
CA ARG A 86 8.74 -14.72 -21.71
C ARG A 86 7.47 -14.87 -22.57
N ASP A 87 6.49 -13.96 -22.47
CA ASP A 87 5.11 -14.02 -23.04
C ASP A 87 4.04 -14.55 -22.08
N ARG A 88 4.15 -15.76 -21.52
CA ARG A 88 3.09 -16.32 -20.66
C ARG A 88 3.59 -17.38 -19.68
N PRO A 89 2.84 -17.67 -18.59
CA PRO A 89 3.17 -18.76 -17.67
C PRO A 89 3.13 -20.14 -18.37
N THR A 90 3.96 -21.06 -17.90
CA THR A 90 3.88 -22.50 -18.22
C THR A 90 2.75 -23.18 -17.43
N ASP A 91 2.40 -24.43 -17.76
CA ASP A 91 1.40 -25.19 -17.00
C ASP A 91 1.84 -25.44 -15.56
N ALA A 92 3.13 -25.75 -15.34
CA ALA A 92 3.69 -25.90 -14.00
C ALA A 92 3.59 -24.59 -13.19
N GLU A 93 3.89 -23.44 -13.80
CA GLU A 93 3.75 -22.14 -13.15
C GLU A 93 2.28 -21.79 -12.88
N ARG A 94 1.34 -22.17 -13.76
CA ARG A 94 -0.10 -22.00 -13.51
C ARG A 94 -0.55 -22.80 -12.28
N VAL A 95 -0.09 -24.03 -12.14
CA VAL A 95 -0.36 -24.87 -10.95
C VAL A 95 0.22 -24.20 -9.69
N LEU A 96 1.49 -23.79 -9.74
CA LEU A 96 2.13 -23.09 -8.63
C LEU A 96 1.39 -21.79 -8.25
N LEU A 97 1.01 -20.96 -9.21
CA LEU A 97 0.27 -19.73 -8.96
C LEU A 97 -1.09 -19.99 -8.31
N LYS A 98 -1.76 -21.09 -8.69
CA LYS A 98 -3.00 -21.53 -8.03
C LYS A 98 -2.77 -21.95 -6.58
N GLU A 99 -1.64 -22.59 -6.28
CA GLU A 99 -1.27 -22.98 -4.92
C GLU A 99 -0.91 -21.77 -4.05
N LEU A 100 -0.08 -20.86 -4.56
CA LEU A 100 0.30 -19.61 -3.89
C LEU A 100 -0.90 -18.67 -3.67
N GLY A 101 -1.91 -18.76 -4.54
CA GLY A 101 -3.15 -18.00 -4.43
C GLY A 101 -4.17 -18.60 -3.46
N ARG A 102 -3.81 -19.65 -2.69
CA ARG A 102 -4.72 -20.20 -1.68
C ARG A 102 -4.76 -19.31 -0.44
N SER A 103 -5.97 -19.01 0.01
CA SER A 103 -6.17 -18.41 1.33
C SER A 103 -5.89 -19.45 2.42
N HIS A 104 -5.23 -19.01 3.48
CA HIS A 104 -4.91 -19.78 4.67
C HIS A 104 -5.89 -19.41 5.78
N ARG A 105 -6.16 -20.35 6.69
CA ARG A 105 -7.07 -20.14 7.81
C ARG A 105 -6.39 -20.48 9.12
N GLU A 106 -6.32 -19.50 10.02
CA GLU A 106 -5.79 -19.65 11.38
C GLU A 106 -6.95 -19.69 12.37
N ARG A 107 -7.18 -20.85 12.97
CA ARG A 107 -8.34 -21.10 13.83
C ARG A 107 -8.20 -20.51 15.23
N GLU A 108 -6.97 -20.21 15.62
CA GLU A 108 -6.63 -19.72 16.96
C GLU A 108 -6.72 -18.21 17.08
N ILE A 109 -6.86 -17.49 15.96
CA ILE A 109 -6.99 -16.03 15.96
C ILE A 109 -8.47 -15.66 16.07
N ALA A 110 -8.83 -15.03 17.19
CA ALA A 110 -10.15 -14.48 17.42
C ALA A 110 -10.36 -13.18 16.65
N ASP A 111 -11.63 -12.85 16.38
CA ASP A 111 -12.02 -11.61 15.70
C ASP A 111 -11.80 -10.35 16.55
N THR A 112 -11.21 -10.47 17.74
CA THR A 112 -10.84 -9.35 18.62
C THR A 112 -9.33 -9.26 18.87
N ASP A 113 -8.54 -10.23 18.38
CA ASP A 113 -7.09 -10.24 18.63
C ASP A 113 -6.40 -9.09 17.90
N PRO A 114 -5.42 -8.41 18.52
CA PRO A 114 -4.76 -7.25 17.93
C PRO A 114 -4.02 -7.63 16.64
N ILE A 115 -4.20 -6.82 15.58
CA ILE A 115 -3.50 -7.02 14.29
C ILE A 115 -2.42 -5.95 14.14
N PRO A 116 -1.14 -6.31 13.95
CA PRO A 116 -0.10 -5.35 13.57
C PRO A 116 -0.49 -4.62 12.29
N LEU A 117 -0.48 -3.29 12.32
CA LEU A 117 -0.78 -2.49 11.12
C LEU A 117 0.31 -2.69 10.07
N VAL A 118 -0.06 -2.69 8.79
CA VAL A 118 0.89 -2.76 7.69
C VAL A 118 1.37 -1.35 7.36
N GLY A 119 2.70 -1.15 7.33
CA GLY A 119 3.31 0.08 6.82
C GLY A 119 3.13 0.21 5.32
N LEU A 120 2.29 1.14 4.87
CA LEU A 120 2.00 1.36 3.45
C LEU A 120 2.93 2.39 2.82
N ALA A 121 3.19 3.49 3.52
CA ALA A 121 4.01 4.57 2.99
C ALA A 121 4.61 5.41 4.11
N GLN A 122 5.74 6.04 3.80
CA GLN A 122 6.31 7.12 4.55
C GLN A 122 6.67 8.25 3.59
N VAL A 123 6.31 9.48 3.92
CA VAL A 123 6.48 10.63 3.05
C VAL A 123 6.97 11.81 3.85
N TYR A 124 8.16 12.29 3.51
CA TYR A 124 8.69 13.53 4.06
C TYR A 124 8.12 14.73 3.32
N ARG A 125 7.82 15.80 4.05
CA ARG A 125 7.28 17.06 3.52
C ARG A 125 8.15 17.67 2.43
N ARG A 126 9.48 17.56 2.55
CA ARG A 126 10.43 18.03 1.54
C ARG A 126 10.21 17.42 0.15
N ASP A 127 9.60 16.23 0.09
CA ASP A 127 9.35 15.50 -1.16
C ASP A 127 7.95 15.77 -1.75
N VAL A 128 7.07 16.43 -1.00
CA VAL A 128 5.67 16.71 -1.40
C VAL A 128 5.29 18.16 -1.06
N PRO A 129 5.44 19.09 -2.01
CA PRO A 129 5.19 20.52 -1.77
C PRO A 129 3.79 20.86 -1.25
N GLY A 130 2.78 20.06 -1.61
CA GLY A 130 1.40 20.25 -1.16
C GLY A 130 1.05 19.57 0.16
N LEU A 131 2.01 18.92 0.83
CA LEU A 131 1.77 18.28 2.12
C LEU A 131 1.86 19.34 3.23
N PRO A 132 0.77 19.60 3.99
CA PRO A 132 0.82 20.55 5.10
C PRO A 132 1.76 20.06 6.21
N PRO A 133 2.27 20.96 7.07
CA PRO A 133 2.96 20.55 8.30
C PRO A 133 2.08 19.60 9.12
N GLY A 134 2.70 18.60 9.73
CA GLY A 134 2.06 17.78 10.74
C GLY A 134 1.88 18.54 12.06
N PRO A 135 1.25 17.90 13.05
CA PRO A 135 1.26 18.40 14.44
C PRO A 135 2.68 18.69 14.90
N ASP A 136 2.86 19.71 15.75
CA ASP A 136 4.15 20.08 16.35
C ASP A 136 5.30 20.25 15.32
N ASP A 137 4.97 20.75 14.12
CA ASP A 137 5.89 20.94 13.00
C ASP A 137 6.55 19.65 12.47
N CYS A 138 6.01 18.48 12.79
CA CYS A 138 6.47 17.21 12.22
C CYS A 138 6.47 17.26 10.69
N ASP A 139 7.55 16.76 10.09
CA ASP A 139 7.77 16.79 8.64
C ASP A 139 7.63 15.42 7.98
N LEU A 140 7.20 14.41 8.74
CA LEU A 140 7.06 13.04 8.30
C LEU A 140 5.61 12.55 8.44
N LEU A 141 5.00 12.17 7.31
CA LEU A 141 3.73 11.46 7.26
C LEU A 141 3.98 9.97 7.10
N GLN A 142 3.41 9.15 7.98
CA GLN A 142 3.41 7.69 7.85
C GLN A 142 1.99 7.19 7.69
N VAL A 143 1.79 6.25 6.77
CA VAL A 143 0.49 5.63 6.49
C VAL A 143 0.57 4.17 6.91
N LEU A 144 -0.22 3.82 7.91
CA LEU A 144 -0.36 2.49 8.49
C LEU A 144 -1.79 2.00 8.22
N TRP A 145 -1.96 0.70 7.96
CA TRP A 145 -3.26 0.16 7.52
C TRP A 145 -3.57 -1.21 8.11
N CYS A 146 -4.81 -1.41 8.55
CA CYS A 146 -5.32 -2.72 8.93
C CYS A 146 -5.66 -3.52 7.66
N PRO A 147 -5.03 -4.67 7.37
CA PRO A 147 -5.25 -5.39 6.12
C PRO A 147 -6.58 -6.15 6.06
N PHE A 148 -7.42 -6.03 7.08
CA PHE A 148 -8.71 -6.71 7.19
C PHE A 148 -9.84 -5.69 7.20
N GLU A 149 -10.94 -6.02 6.53
CA GLU A 149 -12.13 -5.18 6.49
C GLU A 149 -12.93 -5.32 7.78
N ALA A 150 -13.40 -4.18 8.29
CA ALA A 150 -14.45 -4.15 9.30
C ALA A 150 -15.74 -4.68 8.66
N ALA A 151 -16.48 -5.49 9.43
CA ALA A 151 -17.79 -6.01 9.01
C ALA A 151 -18.86 -4.91 9.00
#